data_AF-A0A915KHQ0-F1
#
_entry.id   AF-A0A915KHQ0-F1
#
_cell.length_a   1.000
_cell.length_b   1.000
_cell.length_c   1.000
_cell.angle_alpha   90.00
_cell.angle_beta   90.00
_cell.angle_gamma   90.00
#
_symmetry.space_group_name_H-M   'P 1'
#
loop_
_entity.id
_entity.type
_entity.pdbx_description
1 polymer ?
#
loop_
_entity_poly.entity_id
_entity_poly.type
_entity_poly.pdbx_seq_one_letter_code
_entity_poly.pdbx_strand_id
1 'polypeptide(L)' 'VPPKFRFVVEETLKQFFGAIQEGRDVEPSWKKTIYKIIARHDEPIPEYFKSPNFLEQLE' A
#
# COMPACT_ATOMS: atom_id res chain seq x y z
N VAL A 1 7.11 0.35 12.46
CA VAL A 1 6.54 0.41 11.08
C VAL A 1 7.67 0.47 10.07
N PRO A 2 7.75 -0.44 9.10
CA PRO A 2 8.81 -0.46 8.10
C PRO A 2 8.90 0.86 7.32
N PRO A 3 10.11 1.36 6.98
CA PRO A 3 10.27 2.60 6.19
C PRO A 3 9.54 2.56 4.85
N LYS A 4 9.56 1.41 4.16
CA LYS A 4 8.83 1.23 2.89
C LYS A 4 7.33 1.48 3.05
N PHE A 5 6.73 0.97 4.13
CA PHE A 5 5.31 1.17 4.38
C PHE A 5 4.95 2.65 4.48
N ARG A 6 5.79 3.46 5.15
CA ARG A 6 5.60 4.92 5.23
C ARG A 6 5.63 5.56 3.84
N PHE A 7 6.58 5.16 3.00
CA PHE A 7 6.66 5.63 1.61
C PHE A 7 5.40 5.28 0.81
N VAL A 8 4.91 4.03 0.91
CA VAL A 8 3.68 3.60 0.22
C VAL A 8 2.47 4.38 0.71
N VAL A 9 2.37 4.64 2.02
CA VAL A 9 1.30 5.46 2.60
C VAL A 9 1.35 6.89 2.05
N GLU A 10 2.53 7.51 2.01
CA GLU A 10 2.70 8.87 1.51
C GLU A 10 2.31 8.97 0.02
N GLU A 11 2.80 8.05 -0.81
CA GLU A 11 2.45 8.02 -2.23
C GLU A 11 0.96 7.77 -2.44
N THR A 12 0.37 6.85 -1.67
CA THR A 12 -1.08 6.58 -1.71
C THR A 12 -1.87 7.85 -1.40
N LEU A 13 -1.54 8.55 -0.32
CA LEU A 13 -2.23 9.78 0.07
C LEU A 13 -2.11 10.87 -1.00
N LYS A 14 -0.94 11.03 -1.64
CA LYS A 14 -0.78 11.97 -2.76
C LYS A 14 -1.71 11.65 -3.93
N GLN A 15 -1.84 10.37 -4.29
CA GLN A 15 -2.72 9.94 -5.38
C GLN A 15 -4.20 10.19 -5.07
N PHE A 16 -4.63 9.86 -3.85
CA PHE A 16 -6.00 10.12 -3.41
C PHE A 16 -6.29 11.62 -3.34
N PHE A 17 -5.39 12.39 -2.74
CA PHE A 17 -5.53 13.84 -2.62
C PHE A 17 -5.63 14.52 -3.99
N GLY A 18 -4.73 14.19 -4.93
CA GLY A 18 -4.77 14.75 -6.29
C GLY A 18 -6.07 14.39 -7.02
N ALA A 19 -6.50 13.13 -6.95
CA ALA A 19 -7.75 12.70 -7.58
C ALA A 19 -8.98 13.46 -7.07
N ILE A 20 -9.08 13.71 -5.76
CA ILE A 20 -10.16 14.49 -5.16
C ILE A 20 -10.03 15.97 -5.53
N GLN A 21 -8.83 16.55 -5.44
CA GLN A 21 -8.59 17.95 -5.77
C GLN A 21 -8.95 18.26 -7.23
N GLU A 22 -8.72 17.31 -8.14
CA GLU A 22 -9.01 17.43 -9.56
C GLU A 22 -10.43 16.96 -9.94
N GLY A 23 -11.24 16.55 -8.94
CA GLY A 23 -12.62 16.09 -9.13
C GLY A 23 -12.76 14.77 -9.89
N ARG A 24 -11.69 13.96 -10.00
CA ARG A 24 -11.72 12.65 -10.65
C ARG A 24 -12.32 11.56 -9.76
N ASP A 25 -12.57 11.83 -8.50
CA ASP A 25 -13.13 10.89 -7.53
C ASP A 25 -14.61 10.56 -7.75
N VAL A 26 -15.30 11.33 -8.61
CA VAL A 26 -16.66 11.03 -9.07
C VAL A 26 -16.71 9.99 -10.19
N GLU A 27 -15.58 9.76 -10.87
CA GLU A 27 -15.52 8.85 -12.02
C GLU A 27 -15.62 7.38 -11.58
N PRO A 28 -16.39 6.55 -12.28
CA PRO A 28 -16.41 5.12 -12.00
C PRO A 28 -14.99 4.53 -12.03
N SER A 29 -14.67 3.72 -11.02
CA SER A 29 -13.35 3.06 -10.93
C SER A 29 -12.13 3.99 -10.79
N TRP A 30 -12.28 5.27 -10.42
CA TRP A 30 -11.14 6.18 -10.22
C TRP A 30 -10.04 5.61 -9.31
N LYS A 31 -10.43 4.86 -8.27
CA LYS A 31 -9.51 4.16 -7.35
C LYS A 31 -8.69 3.05 -8.02
N LYS A 32 -9.15 2.49 -9.15
CA LYS A 32 -8.46 1.40 -9.86
C LYS A 32 -7.06 1.82 -10.32
N THR A 33 -6.90 3.06 -10.74
CA THR A 33 -5.58 3.62 -11.10
C THR A 33 -4.69 3.74 -9.87
N ILE A 34 -5.26 4.16 -8.74
CA ILE A 34 -4.53 4.26 -7.46
C ILE A 34 -4.08 2.87 -6.99
N TYR A 35 -4.97 1.87 -7.00
CA TYR A 35 -4.63 0.49 -6.64
C TYR A 35 -3.52 -0.09 -7.53
N LYS A 36 -3.52 0.22 -8.83
CA LYS A 36 -2.43 -0.17 -9.74
C LYS A 36 -1.09 0.47 -9.37
N ILE A 37 -1.09 1.69 -8.83
CA ILE A 37 0.13 2.35 -8.35
C ILE A 37 0.61 1.67 -7.07
N ILE A 38 -0.28 1.45 -6.10
CA ILE A 38 0.03 0.78 -4.83
C ILE A 38 0.64 -0.61 -5.08
N ALA A 39 0.01 -1.42 -5.95
CA ALA A 39 0.47 -2.77 -6.26
C ALA A 39 1.88 -2.84 -6.88
N ARG A 40 2.40 -1.73 -7.45
CA ARG A 40 3.79 -1.68 -7.96
C ARG A 40 4.82 -1.55 -6.83
N HIS A 41 4.38 -1.23 -5.62
CA HIS A 41 5.24 -1.09 -4.45
C HIS A 41 5.22 -2.30 -3.52
N ASP A 42 4.45 -3.35 -3.87
CA ASP A 42 4.41 -4.58 -3.10
C ASP A 42 5.80 -5.21 -3.01
N GLU A 43 6.19 -5.55 -1.79
CA GLU A 43 7.42 -6.28 -1.49
C GLU A 43 7.06 -7.70 -1.07
N PRO A 44 7.92 -8.69 -1.38
CA PRO A 44 7.68 -10.06 -0.95
C PRO A 44 7.56 -10.11 0.58
N ILE A 45 6.62 -10.92 1.05
CA ILE A 45 6.48 -11.19 2.48
C ILE A 45 7.77 -11.87 2.96
N PRO A 46 8.46 -11.33 3.98
CA PRO A 46 9.67 -11.94 4.50
C PRO A 46 9.48 -13.42 4.89
N GLU A 47 10.45 -14.27 4.55
CA GLU A 47 10.34 -15.73 4.74
C GLU A 47 10.04 -16.14 6.19
N TYR A 48 10.50 -15.38 7.18
CA TYR A 48 10.25 -15.69 8.58
C TYR A 48 8.77 -15.64 8.94
N PHE A 49 7.95 -14.84 8.26
CA PHE A 49 6.49 -14.82 8.45
C PHE A 49 5.81 -16.08 7.91
N LYS A 50 6.50 -16.88 7.08
CA LYS A 50 5.97 -18.15 6.56
C LYS A 50 6.22 -19.31 7.51
N SER A 51 7.03 -19.12 8.55
CA SER A 51 7.27 -20.14 9.57
C SER A 51 6.00 -20.37 10.40
N PRO A 52 5.54 -21.62 10.57
CA PRO A 52 4.37 -21.91 11.41
C PRO A 52 4.58 -21.52 12.87
N ASN A 53 5.85 -21.43 13.31
CA ASN A 53 6.23 -21.06 14.67
C ASN A 53 6.64 -19.58 14.78
N PHE A 54 6.35 -18.74 13.77
CA PHE A 54 6.74 -17.33 13.77
C PHE A 54 6.34 -16.58 15.05
N LEU A 55 5.13 -16.84 15.57
CA LEU A 55 4.65 -16.20 16.79
C LEU A 55 5.48 -16.57 18.03
N GLU A 56 6.04 -17.78 18.07
CA GLU A 56 6.91 -18.24 19.17
C GLU A 56 8.31 -17.58 19.09
N GLN A 57 8.70 -17.06 17.93
CA GLN A 57 9.99 -16.36 17.72
C GLN A 57 9.91 -14.85 18.03
N LEU A 58 8.73 -14.35 18.40
CA LEU A 58 8.52 -12.94 18.75
C LEU A 58 8.70 -12.65 20.25
N GLU A 59 8.88 -13.68 21.08
CA GLU A 59 9.13 -13.58 22.54
C GLU A 59 10.59 -13.27 22.90
#